data_AF-A0A168PXJ4-F1
#
_entry.id   AF-A0A168PXJ4-F1
#
_cell.length_a   1.000
_cell.length_b   1.000
_cell.length_c   1.000
_cell.angle_alpha   90.00
_cell.angle_beta   90.00
_cell.angle_gamma   90.00
#
_symmetry.space_group_name_H-M   'P 1'
#
loop_
_entity.id
_entity.type
_entity.pdbx_description
1 polymer ?
#
loop_
_entity_poly.entity_id
_entity_poly.type
_entity_poly.pdbx_seq_one_letter_code
_entity_poly.pdbx_strand_id
1 'polypeptide(L)'
;MKGVINMVRFKQYLSSLFLGISFILFVCPIFVYWFVHGNDDRYIWIISGPFPFSHMGSGPVQVWMFVGLLIFAFICWAISSFLSRTTK
;
A
#
# COMPACT_ATOMS: atom_id res chain seq x y z
N MET A 1 -10.75 -33.85 12.45
CA MET A 1 -10.82 -32.57 13.20
C MET A 1 -9.59 -31.68 13.04
N LYS A 2 -8.34 -32.18 13.15
CA LYS A 2 -7.11 -31.35 13.00
C LYS A 2 -7.01 -30.55 11.68
N GLY A 3 -7.41 -31.14 10.55
CA GLY A 3 -7.35 -30.47 9.24
C GLY A 3 -8.23 -29.22 9.12
N VAL A 4 -9.44 -29.25 9.70
CA VAL A 4 -10.37 -28.11 9.68
C VAL A 4 -9.81 -26.95 10.50
N ILE A 5 -9.23 -27.24 11.67
CA ILE A 5 -8.62 -26.24 12.55
C ILE A 5 -7.43 -25.53 11.86
N ASN A 6 -6.60 -26.29 11.14
CA ASN A 6 -5.47 -25.72 10.39
C ASN A 6 -5.93 -24.79 9.26
N MET A 7 -7.00 -25.15 8.56
CA MET A 7 -7.56 -24.32 7.48
C MET A 7 -8.13 -23.00 7.99
N VAL A 8 -8.84 -23.02 9.12
CA VAL A 8 -9.39 -21.80 9.77
C VAL A 8 -8.25 -20.87 10.19
N ARG A 9 -7.20 -21.41 10.84
CA ARG A 9 -6.02 -20.61 11.23
C ARG A 9 -5.29 -20.02 10.02
N PHE A 10 -5.13 -20.78 8.95
CA PHE A 10 -4.49 -20.29 7.72
C PHE A 10 -5.24 -19.09 7.13
N LYS A 11 -6.57 -19.15 7.05
CA LYS A 11 -7.40 -18.03 6.60
C LYS A 11 -7.26 -16.79 7.49
N GLN A 12 -7.15 -16.97 8.82
CA GLN A 12 -6.92 -15.87 9.75
C GLN A 12 -5.57 -15.18 9.50
N TYR A 13 -4.49 -15.94 9.36
CA TYR A 13 -3.17 -15.38 9.04
C TYR A 13 -3.18 -14.61 7.73
N LEU A 14 -3.82 -15.17 6.69
CA LEU A 14 -3.92 -14.53 5.40
C LEU A 14 -4.75 -13.23 5.47
N SER A 15 -5.87 -13.24 6.19
CA SER A 15 -6.70 -12.05 6.43
C SER A 15 -5.90 -10.95 7.15
N SER A 16 -5.16 -11.29 8.21
CA SER A 16 -4.32 -10.34 8.94
C SER A 16 -3.19 -9.77 8.07
N LEU A 17 -2.57 -10.60 7.24
CA LEU A 17 -1.54 -10.16 6.29
C LEU A 17 -2.10 -9.12 5.31
N PHE A 18 -3.23 -9.40 4.67
CA PHE A 18 -3.86 -8.46 3.72
C PHE A 18 -4.31 -7.17 4.40
N LEU A 19 -4.76 -7.24 5.65
CA LEU A 19 -5.12 -6.06 6.43
C LEU A 19 -3.90 -5.19 6.74
N GLY A 20 -2.79 -5.81 7.13
CA GLY A 20 -1.52 -5.11 7.37
C GLY A 20 -0.98 -4.44 6.11
N ILE A 21 -0.99 -5.15 4.97
CA ILE A 21 -0.59 -4.59 3.67
C ILE A 21 -1.48 -3.39 3.30
N SER A 22 -2.80 -3.54 3.43
CA SER A 22 -3.74 -2.44 3.17
C SER A 22 -3.40 -1.20 4.00
N PHE A 23 -3.18 -1.37 5.31
CA PHE A 23 -2.84 -0.27 6.20
C PHE A 23 -1.54 0.44 5.76
N ILE A 24 -0.49 -0.31 5.45
CA ILE A 24 0.78 0.26 4.97
C ILE A 24 0.55 1.07 3.68
N LEU A 25 -0.20 0.52 2.73
CA LEU A 25 -0.49 1.19 1.46
C LEU A 25 -1.34 2.45 1.63
N PHE A 26 -2.25 2.49 2.61
CA PHE A 26 -3.03 3.69 2.93
C PHE A 26 -2.17 4.83 3.46
N VAL A 27 -1.16 4.54 4.28
CA VAL A 27 -0.29 5.57 4.89
C VAL A 27 0.90 5.90 3.97
N CYS A 28 1.27 5.01 3.06
CA CYS A 28 2.40 5.16 2.13
C CYS A 28 2.44 6.52 1.38
N PRO A 29 1.33 7.06 0.84
CA PRO A 29 1.32 8.37 0.18
C PRO A 29 1.88 9.50 1.05
N ILE A 30 1.60 9.48 2.36
CA ILE A 30 2.06 10.51 3.30
C ILE A 30 3.59 10.44 3.44
N PHE A 31 4.14 9.24 3.62
CA PHE A 31 5.58 9.05 3.72
C PHE A 31 6.29 9.37 2.42
N VAL A 32 5.72 9.01 1.27
CA VAL A 32 6.29 9.33 -0.04
C VAL A 32 6.28 10.84 -0.27
N TYR A 33 5.17 11.52 0.00
CA TYR A 33 5.09 12.97 -0.12
C TYR A 33 6.10 13.67 0.78
N TRP A 34 6.18 13.26 2.05
CA TRP A 34 7.13 13.83 3.00
C TRP A 34 8.59 13.55 2.60
N PHE A 35 8.89 12.35 2.10
CA PHE A 35 10.20 12.03 1.60
C PHE A 35 10.56 12.90 0.39
N VAL A 36 9.66 13.09 -0.58
CA VAL A 36 9.96 13.90 -1.77
C VAL A 36 10.12 15.39 -1.43
N HIS A 37 9.24 15.94 -0.60
CA HIS A 37 9.13 17.40 -0.39
C HIS A 37 9.73 17.90 0.93
N GLY A 38 10.19 17.03 1.82
CA GLY A 38 10.71 17.43 3.13
C GLY A 38 12.11 18.07 3.12
N ASN A 39 12.76 18.22 1.97
CA ASN A 39 14.06 18.87 1.83
C ASN A 39 14.26 19.27 0.36
N ASP A 40 14.58 20.54 0.11
CA ASP A 40 14.68 21.10 -1.24
C ASP A 40 15.83 20.50 -2.06
N ASP A 41 17.00 20.27 -1.45
CA ASP A 41 18.15 19.66 -2.15
C ASP A 41 17.82 18.24 -2.61
N ARG A 42 17.15 17.47 -1.75
CA ARG A 42 16.68 16.12 -2.07
C ARG A 42 15.59 16.16 -3.13
N TYR A 43 14.66 17.11 -3.05
CA TYR A 43 13.63 17.29 -4.07
C TYR A 43 14.26 17.53 -5.45
N ILE A 44 15.20 18.48 -5.55
CA ILE A 44 15.93 18.81 -6.78
C ILE A 44 16.69 17.59 -7.30
N TRP A 45 17.38 16.86 -6.41
CA TRP A 45 18.08 15.62 -6.78
C TRP A 45 17.14 14.54 -7.34
N ILE A 46 15.96 14.35 -6.74
CA ILE A 46 14.96 13.38 -7.23
C ILE A 46 14.45 13.79 -8.62
N ILE A 47 14.04 15.05 -8.81
CA ILE A 47 13.44 15.49 -10.08
C ILE A 47 14.45 15.66 -11.22
N SER A 48 15.74 15.76 -10.89
CA SER A 48 16.83 15.78 -11.88
C SER A 48 17.35 14.38 -12.25
N GLY A 49 16.86 13.33 -11.57
CA GLY A 49 17.25 11.95 -11.81
C GLY A 49 16.67 11.33 -13.09
N PRO A 50 17.03 10.06 -13.39
CA PRO A 50 16.45 9.35 -14.53
C PRO A 50 14.96 9.08 -14.31
N PHE A 51 14.23 8.83 -15.41
CA PHE A 51 12.86 8.32 -15.32
C PHE A 51 12.81 7.02 -14.48
N PRO A 52 11.84 6.83 -13.57
CA PRO A 52 10.63 7.66 -13.34
C PRO A 52 10.80 8.77 -12.30
N PHE A 53 11.94 8.86 -11.62
CA PHE A 53 12.18 9.79 -10.52
C PHE A 53 12.10 11.26 -10.94
N SER A 54 12.56 11.60 -12.15
CA SER A 54 12.41 12.95 -12.72
C SER A 54 10.97 13.46 -12.74
N HIS A 55 10.00 12.55 -12.82
CA HIS A 55 8.59 12.89 -12.92
C HIS A 55 7.86 12.79 -11.57
N MET A 56 8.52 12.28 -10.52
CA MET A 56 7.95 12.14 -9.18
C MET A 56 7.66 13.47 -8.49
N GLY A 57 8.29 14.57 -8.91
CA GLY A 57 7.93 15.91 -8.43
C GLY A 57 6.69 16.50 -9.13
N SER A 58 6.23 15.89 -10.23
CA SER A 58 5.07 16.40 -10.95
C SER A 58 3.77 16.03 -10.21
N GLY A 59 2.92 17.03 -9.99
CA GLY A 59 1.61 16.84 -9.35
C GLY A 59 0.78 15.71 -10.00
N PRO A 60 0.62 15.68 -11.34
CA PRO A 60 -0.16 14.63 -12.00
C PRO A 60 0.37 13.20 -11.76
N VAL A 61 1.69 12.98 -11.85
CA VAL A 61 2.27 11.65 -11.63
C VAL A 61 2.13 11.22 -10.16
N GLN A 62 2.31 12.15 -9.21
CA GLN A 62 2.07 11.86 -7.80
C GLN A 62 0.62 11.46 -7.54
N VAL A 63 -0.35 12.18 -8.11
CA VAL A 63 -1.77 11.86 -7.97
C VAL A 63 -2.09 10.47 -8.51
N TRP A 64 -1.63 10.14 -9.73
CA TRP A 64 -1.86 8.81 -10.30
C TRP A 64 -1.23 7.69 -9.47
N MET A 65 0.00 7.91 -8.98
CA MET A 65 0.69 6.96 -8.11
C MET A 65 -0.07 6.76 -6.79
N PHE A 66 -0.52 7.83 -6.14
CA PHE A 66 -1.25 7.75 -4.88
C PHE A 66 -2.64 7.11 -5.07
N VAL A 67 -3.35 7.44 -6.15
CA VAL A 67 -4.62 6.79 -6.49
C VAL A 67 -4.40 5.29 -6.71
N GLY A 68 -3.35 4.90 -7.43
CA GLY A 68 -2.99 3.49 -7.61
C GLY A 68 -2.72 2.77 -6.29
N LEU A 69 -1.97 3.39 -5.37
CA LEU A 69 -1.72 2.86 -4.03
C LEU A 69 -3.02 2.69 -3.23
N LEU A 70 -3.91 3.69 -3.25
CA LEU A 70 -5.18 3.64 -2.52
C LEU A 70 -6.15 2.60 -3.10
N ILE A 71 -6.22 2.46 -4.42
CA ILE A 71 -7.00 1.40 -5.07
C ILE A 71 -6.48 0.03 -4.63
N PHE A 72 -5.16 -0.17 -4.67
CA PHE A 72 -4.56 -1.44 -4.25
C PHE A 72 -4.77 -1.71 -2.76
N ALA A 73 -4.65 -0.68 -1.91
CA ALA A 73 -4.97 -0.76 -0.48
C ALA A 73 -6.42 -1.21 -0.25
N PHE A 74 -7.37 -0.65 -1.01
CA PHE A 74 -8.78 -1.00 -0.91
C PHE A 74 -9.05 -2.43 -1.36
N ILE A 75 -8.40 -2.90 -2.43
CA ILE A 75 -8.50 -4.29 -2.88
C ILE A 75 -7.98 -5.25 -1.79
N CYS A 76 -6.81 -4.98 -1.19
CA CYS A 76 -6.29 -5.78 -0.08
C CYS A 76 -7.24 -5.80 1.12
N TRP A 77 -7.81 -4.64 1.48
CA TRP A 77 -8.80 -4.55 2.55
C TRP A 77 -10.06 -5.37 2.26
N ALA A 78 -10.56 -5.30 1.02
CA ALA A 78 -11.73 -6.06 0.59
C ALA A 78 -11.48 -7.58 0.66
N ILE A 79 -10.30 -8.04 0.21
CA ILE A 79 -9.88 -9.45 0.32
C ILE A 79 -9.80 -9.88 1.78
N SER A 80 -9.15 -9.08 2.63
CA SER A 80 -9.06 -9.36 4.08
C SER A 80 -10.44 -9.48 4.72
N SER A 81 -11.33 -8.54 4.42
CA SER A 81 -12.70 -8.50 4.92
C SER A 81 -13.49 -9.73 4.47
N PHE A 82 -13.36 -10.13 3.20
CA PHE A 82 -14.00 -11.34 2.69
C PHE A 82 -13.48 -12.61 3.37
N LEU A 83 -12.16 -12.77 3.50
CA LEU A 83 -11.55 -13.91 4.18
C LEU A 83 -12.01 -14.02 5.65
N SER A 84 -12.03 -12.89 6.37
CA SER A 84 -12.47 -12.85 7.77
C SER A 84 -13.93 -13.27 7.95
N ARG A 85 -14.81 -12.93 7.00
CA ARG A 85 -16.23 -13.33 7.01
C ARG A 85 -16.41 -14.83 6.83
N THR A 86 -15.61 -15.47 5.98
CA THR A 86 -15.69 -16.93 5.75
C THR A 86 -15.14 -17.78 6.89
N THR A 87 -14.57 -17.13 7.90
CA THR A 87 -13.90 -17.76 9.06
C THR A 87 -14.74 -17.65 10.33
N LYS A 88 -15.68 -16.69 10.37
CA LYS A 88 -16.74 -16.60 11.40
C LYS A 88 -17.80 -17.65 11.14
#